data_AF-A0A949QB30-F1
#
_entry.id   AF-A0A949QB30-F1
#
_cell.length_a   1.000
_cell.length_b   1.000
_cell.length_c   1.000
_cell.angle_alpha   90.00
_cell.angle_beta   90.00
_cell.angle_gamma   90.00
#
_symmetry.space_group_name_H-M   'P 1'
#
loop_
_entity.id
_entity.type
_entity.pdbx_description
1 polymer ?
#
loop_
_entity_poly.entity_id
_entity_poly.type
_entity_poly.pdbx_seq_one_letter_code
_entity_poly.pdbx_strand_id
1 'polypeptide(L)'
;MEANKIIPDPAQVREELIQKYPAKVAKKRSKSIVINDPETIPEVQANVRTVPGIITQRGCCYAGCKGVVLGPTRDIVNIVHGPIGCSFYAWLTRRNQTKPETLMDANYIPYCFSTDMQEENIVFGGEKKLKIAIQEAYDLFHPKSIAIFSTCPVGLIGDDVHAAAREMKEKFGDCNVFGFSCEGYRGVSQSAGHHIANNGVFKHMVGRDNTPSEGKFKLNLLGEYNIGGDAFEIERIFEKVGITLVASFSGNSTVSAIENSHTADLNVILCHRSINYMGDMMETKYGIPWMKVNFVGAESTAKSLRKIGEYFGDEGLKARIEAVIAEETPKVKAVINEIMPRTKGKTAMLFVGGSRAHHYQDLFTELGMTTVAAGYEFAHRDDYEGRDVLPGIKVDADSKNIEELKIVADPELYNPRKTEAELDALKEKGLEINGYEGMMKQMTKKSLVVDDLSHYESEKLIEIYKPDIFCAGIKEKYVVQKMGIPLKQLHSYDYGGPYTGFEGAINFYKDIDRMVNNPVWKLIKAPWETAGNGKGAGLAASYVTQ
;
A
#
# COMPACT_ATOMS: atom_id res chain seq x y z
N MET A 1 -14.64 35.66 2.41
CA MET A 1 -15.37 34.58 1.71
C MET A 1 -14.61 34.31 0.43
N GLU A 2 -13.80 33.25 0.39
CA GLU A 2 -13.21 32.80 -0.88
C GLU A 2 -14.37 32.39 -1.80
N ALA A 3 -14.36 32.84 -3.05
CA ALA A 3 -15.34 32.42 -4.05
C ALA A 3 -15.26 30.89 -4.17
N ASN A 4 -16.41 30.19 -4.17
CA ASN A 4 -16.45 28.75 -4.37
C ASN A 4 -15.66 28.40 -5.63
N LYS A 5 -14.61 27.58 -5.48
CA LYS A 5 -13.75 27.14 -6.58
C LYS A 5 -14.61 26.38 -7.60
N ILE A 6 -14.64 26.86 -8.84
CA ILE A 6 -15.39 26.20 -9.91
C ILE A 6 -14.63 24.94 -10.28
N ILE A 7 -15.22 23.77 -9.99
CA ILE A 7 -14.67 22.48 -10.40
C ILE A 7 -15.00 22.29 -11.90
N PRO A 8 -14.00 22.09 -12.77
CA PRO A 8 -14.21 21.92 -14.20
C PRO A 8 -14.97 20.62 -14.51
N ASP A 9 -15.64 20.60 -15.67
CA ASP A 9 -16.35 19.40 -16.14
C ASP A 9 -15.35 18.28 -16.44
N PRO A 10 -15.36 17.15 -15.70
CA PRO A 10 -14.41 16.06 -15.89
C PRO A 10 -14.45 15.45 -17.29
N ALA A 11 -15.57 15.57 -18.02
CA ALA A 11 -15.65 15.11 -19.41
C ALA A 11 -14.76 15.92 -20.34
N GLN A 12 -14.74 17.24 -20.17
CA GLN A 12 -13.87 18.14 -20.92
C GLN A 12 -12.41 17.93 -20.54
N VAL A 13 -12.13 17.78 -19.23
CA VAL A 13 -10.76 17.50 -18.76
C VAL A 13 -10.24 16.20 -19.35
N ARG A 14 -11.04 15.13 -19.34
CA ARG A 14 -10.67 13.84 -19.93
C ARG A 14 -10.32 13.98 -21.41
N GLU A 15 -11.10 14.73 -22.18
CA GLU A 15 -10.83 14.95 -23.60
C GLU A 15 -9.51 15.71 -23.82
N GLU A 16 -9.27 16.77 -23.05
CA GLU A 16 -8.03 17.55 -23.13
C GLU A 16 -6.79 16.71 -22.80
N LEU A 17 -6.89 15.83 -21.79
CA LEU A 17 -5.81 14.91 -21.43
C LEU A 17 -5.45 13.97 -22.58
N ILE A 18 -6.44 13.43 -23.30
CA ILE A 18 -6.16 12.44 -24.35
C ILE A 18 -5.74 13.07 -25.68
N GLN A 19 -6.14 14.32 -25.95
CA GLN A 19 -5.95 14.97 -27.25
C GLN A 19 -4.48 15.14 -27.66
N LYS A 20 -3.57 15.36 -26.69
CA LYS A 20 -2.13 15.54 -26.98
C LYS A 20 -1.44 14.23 -27.38
N TYR A 21 -2.01 13.09 -27.02
CA TYR A 21 -1.36 11.81 -27.27
C TYR A 21 -1.45 11.37 -28.73
N PRO A 22 -0.43 10.65 -29.26
CA PRO A 22 -0.57 9.93 -30.51
C PRO A 22 -1.77 8.99 -30.46
N ALA A 23 -2.48 8.81 -31.57
CA ALA A 23 -3.76 8.08 -31.62
C ALA A 23 -3.74 6.70 -30.91
N LYS A 24 -2.65 5.95 -31.05
CA LYS A 24 -2.47 4.65 -30.36
C LYS A 24 -2.42 4.78 -28.84
N VAL A 25 -1.70 5.79 -28.34
CA VAL A 25 -1.58 6.08 -26.90
C VAL A 25 -2.90 6.64 -26.38
N ALA A 26 -3.51 7.59 -27.10
CA ALA A 26 -4.80 8.18 -26.76
C ALA A 26 -5.88 7.09 -26.57
N LYS A 27 -6.01 6.17 -27.53
CA LYS A 27 -6.96 5.04 -27.47
C LYS A 27 -6.75 4.13 -26.26
N LYS A 28 -5.51 3.97 -25.80
CA LYS A 28 -5.21 3.15 -24.62
C LYS A 28 -5.49 3.94 -23.34
N ARG A 29 -4.94 5.15 -23.22
CA ARG A 29 -5.12 6.02 -22.05
C ARG A 29 -6.57 6.40 -21.80
N SER A 30 -7.39 6.57 -22.84
CA SER A 30 -8.82 6.88 -22.71
C SER A 30 -9.63 5.83 -21.94
N LYS A 31 -9.12 4.59 -21.82
CA LYS A 31 -9.75 3.52 -21.04
C LYS A 31 -9.31 3.51 -19.57
N SER A 32 -8.15 4.09 -19.28
CA SER A 32 -7.59 4.23 -17.93
C SER A 32 -8.01 5.55 -17.25
N ILE A 33 -8.73 6.41 -17.97
CA ILE A 33 -9.26 7.69 -17.48
C ILE A 33 -10.78 7.64 -17.57
N VAL A 34 -11.47 7.59 -16.42
CA VAL A 34 -12.93 7.48 -16.33
C VAL A 34 -13.51 8.55 -15.41
N ILE A 35 -14.79 8.87 -15.63
CA ILE A 35 -15.54 9.82 -14.80
C ILE A 35 -16.36 9.00 -13.83
N ASN A 36 -16.17 9.22 -12.53
CA ASN A 36 -16.80 8.39 -11.52
C ASN A 36 -18.32 8.62 -11.42
N ASP A 37 -19.06 7.53 -11.21
CA ASP A 37 -20.46 7.54 -10.81
C ASP A 37 -20.72 6.42 -9.79
N PRO A 38 -20.85 6.73 -8.49
CA PRO A 38 -21.07 5.73 -7.43
C PRO A 38 -22.33 4.88 -7.61
N GLU A 39 -23.31 5.38 -8.35
CA GLU A 39 -24.57 4.68 -8.65
C GLU A 39 -24.41 3.70 -9.83
N THR A 40 -23.43 3.93 -10.71
CA THR A 40 -23.16 3.12 -11.89
C THR A 40 -21.66 3.14 -12.17
N ILE A 41 -20.94 2.28 -11.45
CA ILE A 41 -19.48 2.27 -11.45
C ILE A 41 -18.96 2.00 -12.88
N PRO A 42 -18.18 2.92 -13.48
CA PRO A 42 -17.63 2.73 -14.82
C PRO A 42 -16.49 1.70 -14.80
N GLU A 43 -16.39 0.86 -15.83
CA GLU A 43 -15.23 -0.01 -16.01
C GLU A 43 -13.96 0.81 -16.30
N VAL A 44 -12.89 0.56 -15.55
CA VAL A 44 -11.58 1.19 -15.75
C VAL A 44 -10.55 0.18 -16.25
N GLN A 45 -9.73 0.57 -17.23
CA GLN A 45 -8.57 -0.22 -17.61
C GLN A 45 -7.44 0.01 -16.59
N ALA A 46 -7.21 -1.00 -15.75
CA ALA A 46 -6.16 -1.05 -14.74
C ALA A 46 -5.28 -2.29 -14.89
N ASN A 47 -4.12 -2.30 -14.23
CA ASN A 47 -3.15 -3.41 -14.25
C ASN A 47 -2.74 -3.89 -15.66
N VAL A 48 -2.56 -2.96 -16.59
CA VAL A 48 -2.02 -3.23 -17.93
C VAL A 48 -0.62 -2.66 -18.08
N ARG A 49 0.17 -3.16 -19.03
CA ARG A 49 1.54 -2.68 -19.25
C ARG A 49 1.61 -1.17 -19.39
N THR A 50 2.62 -0.55 -18.78
CA THR A 50 2.89 0.87 -18.94
C THR A 50 3.22 1.20 -20.40
N VAL A 51 2.81 2.38 -20.84
CA VAL A 51 3.16 2.91 -22.17
C VAL A 51 4.63 3.37 -22.15
N PRO A 52 5.51 2.84 -23.02
CA PRO A 52 6.90 3.25 -23.06
C PRO A 52 7.07 4.75 -23.31
N GLY A 53 7.96 5.41 -22.56
CA GLY A 53 8.25 6.85 -22.71
C GLY A 53 7.22 7.80 -22.08
N ILE A 54 6.14 7.29 -21.47
CA ILE A 54 5.07 8.15 -20.91
C ILE A 54 5.44 8.79 -19.56
N ILE A 55 6.57 8.38 -18.97
CA ILE A 55 7.01 8.79 -17.61
C ILE A 55 5.97 8.36 -16.57
N THR A 56 5.98 7.06 -16.25
CA THR A 56 5.14 6.44 -15.20
C THR A 56 5.74 6.66 -13.81
N GLN A 57 4.90 6.46 -12.79
CA GLN A 57 5.28 6.45 -11.39
C GLN A 57 5.60 5.03 -10.87
N ARG A 58 5.30 3.98 -11.65
CA ARG A 58 5.45 2.59 -11.25
C ARG A 58 6.89 2.18 -10.95
N GLY A 59 7.01 1.18 -10.09
CA GLY A 59 8.21 0.38 -9.87
C GLY A 59 8.15 -0.95 -10.60
N CYS A 60 8.82 -1.95 -10.03
CA CYS A 60 8.95 -3.29 -10.63
C CYS A 60 8.48 -4.40 -9.68
N CYS A 61 8.40 -5.63 -10.18
CA CYS A 61 8.06 -6.82 -9.41
C CYS A 61 8.95 -7.01 -8.17
N TYR A 62 10.28 -6.88 -8.30
CA TYR A 62 11.22 -6.98 -7.17
C TYR A 62 10.86 -5.99 -6.05
N ALA A 63 10.49 -4.75 -6.39
CA ALA A 63 10.11 -3.74 -5.41
C ALA A 63 8.86 -4.15 -4.63
N GLY A 64 7.85 -4.72 -5.29
CA GLY A 64 6.66 -5.26 -4.62
C GLY A 64 6.96 -6.48 -3.74
N CYS A 65 7.85 -7.36 -4.17
CA CYS A 65 8.19 -8.57 -3.44
C CYS A 65 9.09 -8.28 -2.22
N LYS A 66 10.33 -7.84 -2.48
CA LYS A 66 11.34 -7.54 -1.46
C LYS A 66 11.02 -6.23 -0.74
N GLY A 67 10.80 -5.16 -1.49
CA GLY A 67 10.69 -3.81 -0.92
C GLY A 67 9.40 -3.55 -0.14
N VAL A 68 8.31 -4.26 -0.47
CA VAL A 68 6.98 -4.04 0.13
C VAL A 68 6.57 -5.19 1.05
N VAL A 69 6.46 -6.43 0.55
CA VAL A 69 5.84 -7.52 1.32
C VAL A 69 6.80 -8.17 2.32
N LEU A 70 8.03 -8.55 1.94
CA LEU A 70 8.95 -9.22 2.87
C LEU A 70 9.93 -8.30 3.59
N GLY A 71 10.32 -7.18 2.98
CA GLY A 71 11.28 -6.25 3.56
C GLY A 71 10.96 -5.75 4.99
N PRO A 72 9.69 -5.62 5.40
CA PRO A 72 9.33 -5.24 6.76
C PRO A 72 9.44 -6.32 7.84
N THR A 73 9.74 -7.58 7.49
CA THR A 73 9.97 -8.65 8.49
C THR A 73 11.37 -8.51 9.09
N ARG A 74 11.42 -8.23 10.39
CA ARG A 74 12.65 -7.73 11.03
C ARG A 74 13.73 -8.78 11.23
N ASP A 75 13.36 -10.05 11.37
CA ASP A 75 14.23 -11.17 11.72
C ASP A 75 14.52 -12.11 10.53
N ILE A 76 14.28 -11.65 9.30
CA ILE A 76 14.71 -12.32 8.06
C ILE A 76 15.92 -11.60 7.47
N VAL A 77 16.99 -12.35 7.18
CA VAL A 77 18.07 -11.83 6.32
C VAL A 77 17.60 -11.88 4.87
N ASN A 78 17.43 -10.69 4.27
CA ASN A 78 16.91 -10.52 2.92
C ASN A 78 18.04 -10.32 1.91
N ILE A 79 18.53 -11.39 1.27
CA ILE A 79 19.61 -11.35 0.28
C ILE A 79 19.05 -10.99 -1.10
N VAL A 80 19.54 -9.88 -1.66
CA VAL A 80 19.23 -9.48 -3.03
C VAL A 80 20.22 -10.14 -3.98
N HIS A 81 19.73 -11.09 -4.79
CA HIS A 81 20.57 -11.74 -5.79
C HIS A 81 20.58 -10.92 -7.08
N GLY A 82 21.59 -10.09 -7.23
CA GLY A 82 21.68 -9.12 -8.30
C GLY A 82 22.89 -8.20 -8.21
N PRO A 83 23.09 -7.32 -9.21
CA PRO A 83 23.98 -6.17 -9.09
C PRO A 83 23.52 -5.23 -7.96
N ILE A 84 24.44 -4.42 -7.44
CA ILE A 84 24.24 -3.66 -6.19
C ILE A 84 23.01 -2.74 -6.16
N GLY A 85 22.60 -2.18 -7.30
CA GLY A 85 21.56 -1.14 -7.37
C GLY A 85 20.22 -1.57 -6.73
N CYS A 86 19.75 -2.78 -7.01
CA CYS A 86 18.48 -3.27 -6.46
C CYS A 86 18.48 -3.35 -4.93
N SER A 87 19.64 -3.67 -4.34
CA SER A 87 19.80 -3.70 -2.88
C SER A 87 19.88 -2.29 -2.32
N PHE A 88 20.75 -1.45 -2.90
CA PHE A 88 20.98 -0.08 -2.46
C PHE A 88 19.70 0.77 -2.47
N TYR A 89 18.93 0.76 -3.56
CA TYR A 89 17.70 1.57 -3.67
C TYR A 89 16.55 1.06 -2.79
N ALA A 90 16.67 -0.15 -2.24
CA ALA A 90 15.72 -0.72 -1.28
C ALA A 90 16.20 -0.59 0.18
N TRP A 91 17.32 0.09 0.44
CA TRP A 91 17.88 0.25 1.77
C TRP A 91 17.28 1.48 2.47
N LEU A 92 16.34 1.23 3.41
CA LEU A 92 15.67 2.25 4.23
C LEU A 92 14.95 3.38 3.47
N THR A 93 14.72 3.23 2.16
CA THR A 93 13.95 4.18 1.35
C THR A 93 12.44 4.09 1.61
N ARG A 94 11.97 2.94 2.10
CA ARG A 94 10.60 2.73 2.62
C ARG A 94 10.65 2.65 4.14
N ARG A 95 9.84 3.47 4.82
CA ARG A 95 9.91 3.74 6.27
C ARG A 95 9.17 2.71 7.13
N ASN A 96 9.36 1.43 6.87
CA ASN A 96 8.79 0.35 7.67
C ASN A 96 9.51 0.30 9.01
N GLN A 97 8.86 0.72 10.09
CA GLN A 97 9.48 0.77 11.41
C GLN A 97 9.43 -0.59 12.10
N THR A 98 10.39 -0.82 12.99
CA THR A 98 10.50 -2.04 13.80
C THR A 98 10.91 -1.68 15.20
N LYS A 99 10.41 -2.42 16.18
CA LYS A 99 10.74 -2.32 17.59
C LYS A 99 10.96 -3.73 18.14
N PRO A 100 12.21 -4.21 18.14
CA PRO A 100 12.57 -5.44 18.84
C PRO A 100 12.22 -5.35 20.33
N GLU A 101 11.89 -6.47 20.97
CA GLU A 101 11.52 -6.49 22.40
C GLU A 101 12.75 -6.24 23.27
N THR A 102 13.87 -6.86 22.88
CA THR A 102 15.19 -6.65 23.49
C THR A 102 16.22 -6.21 22.46
N LEU A 103 17.33 -5.62 22.90
CA LEU A 103 18.46 -5.27 22.03
C LEU A 103 19.17 -6.50 21.43
N MET A 104 18.89 -7.70 21.95
CA MET A 104 19.48 -8.95 21.46
C MET A 104 18.61 -9.62 20.40
N ASP A 105 17.35 -9.23 20.27
CA ASP A 105 16.48 -9.80 19.25
C ASP A 105 16.90 -9.33 17.86
N ALA A 106 16.80 -10.23 16.88
CA ALA A 106 17.20 -9.94 15.52
C ALA A 106 16.44 -8.75 14.91
N ASN A 107 17.20 -7.84 14.31
CA ASN A 107 16.68 -6.76 13.47
C ASN A 107 17.63 -6.47 12.30
N TYR A 108 17.28 -6.99 11.14
CA TYR A 108 18.06 -6.89 9.91
C TYR A 108 17.58 -5.77 8.98
N ILE A 109 16.50 -5.04 9.31
CA ILE A 109 16.00 -3.92 8.49
C ILE A 109 17.07 -2.84 8.21
N PRO A 110 17.94 -2.46 9.18
CA PRO A 110 18.97 -1.47 8.92
C PRO A 110 20.08 -1.91 7.96
N TYR A 111 20.08 -3.17 7.50
CA TYR A 111 21.15 -3.74 6.68
C TYR A 111 20.76 -3.85 5.21
N CYS A 112 21.79 -3.97 4.37
CA CYS A 112 21.69 -4.09 2.92
C CYS A 112 22.47 -5.34 2.49
N PHE A 113 21.78 -6.46 2.28
CA PHE A 113 22.41 -7.72 1.86
C PHE A 113 22.25 -7.93 0.36
N SER A 114 23.37 -8.19 -0.32
CA SER A 114 23.41 -8.38 -1.76
C SER A 114 24.49 -9.38 -2.12
N THR A 115 24.29 -10.12 -3.21
CA THR A 115 25.39 -10.87 -3.83
C THR A 115 26.32 -9.99 -4.65
N ASP A 116 25.93 -8.73 -4.90
CA ASP A 116 26.67 -7.75 -5.70
C ASP A 116 27.26 -8.37 -6.99
N MET A 117 26.38 -8.86 -7.85
CA MET A 117 26.77 -9.59 -9.06
C MET A 117 27.67 -8.71 -9.95
N GLN A 118 28.81 -9.28 -10.34
CA GLN A 118 29.76 -8.69 -11.26
C GLN A 118 29.58 -9.31 -12.66
N GLU A 119 30.30 -8.78 -13.65
CA GLU A 119 30.25 -9.29 -15.04
C GLU A 119 30.52 -10.79 -15.13
N GLU A 120 31.49 -11.30 -14.37
CA GLU A 120 31.78 -12.75 -14.29
C GLU A 120 30.55 -13.58 -13.88
N ASN A 121 29.68 -13.06 -13.00
CA ASN A 121 28.47 -13.76 -12.57
C ASN A 121 27.38 -13.69 -13.64
N ILE A 122 27.39 -12.66 -14.48
CA ILE A 122 26.49 -12.57 -15.63
C ILE A 122 26.90 -13.58 -16.72
N VAL A 123 28.21 -13.76 -16.94
CA VAL A 123 28.73 -14.65 -17.99
C VAL A 123 28.67 -16.12 -17.58
N PHE A 124 29.05 -16.44 -16.33
CA PHE A 124 29.24 -17.82 -15.88
C PHE A 124 28.21 -18.31 -14.85
N GLY A 125 27.22 -17.49 -14.51
CA GLY A 125 26.22 -17.79 -13.48
C GLY A 125 26.60 -17.23 -12.11
N GLY A 126 25.58 -16.89 -11.32
CA GLY A 126 25.70 -16.28 -10.00
C GLY A 126 25.49 -17.26 -8.84
N GLU A 127 25.02 -18.49 -9.10
CA GLU A 127 24.64 -19.45 -8.05
C GLU A 127 25.74 -19.75 -7.03
N LYS A 128 26.99 -19.92 -7.47
CA LYS A 128 28.12 -20.17 -6.56
C LYS A 128 28.32 -19.00 -5.60
N LYS A 129 28.23 -17.77 -6.11
CA LYS A 129 28.34 -16.55 -5.30
C LYS A 129 27.16 -16.40 -4.35
N LEU A 130 25.95 -16.75 -4.82
CA LEU A 130 24.76 -16.79 -3.98
C LEU A 130 24.93 -17.75 -2.79
N LYS A 131 25.40 -18.98 -3.02
CA LYS A 131 25.63 -19.96 -1.94
C LYS A 131 26.69 -19.48 -0.94
N ILE A 132 27.74 -18.82 -1.41
CA ILE A 132 28.75 -18.19 -0.53
C ILE A 132 28.09 -17.10 0.32
N ALA A 133 27.32 -16.19 -0.27
CA ALA A 133 26.63 -15.12 0.46
C ALA A 133 25.61 -15.66 1.50
N ILE A 134 24.90 -16.74 1.17
CA ILE A 134 23.99 -17.42 2.11
C ILE A 134 24.78 -18.03 3.27
N GLN A 135 25.91 -18.67 2.99
CA GLN A 135 26.79 -19.24 4.02
C GLN A 135 27.35 -18.15 4.95
N GLU A 136 27.89 -17.07 4.38
CA GLU A 136 28.41 -15.93 5.16
C GLU A 136 27.33 -15.28 6.02
N ALA A 137 26.12 -15.11 5.48
CA ALA A 137 25.00 -14.58 6.23
C ALA A 137 24.60 -15.49 7.41
N TYR A 138 24.60 -16.81 7.19
CA TYR A 138 24.35 -17.77 8.25
C TYR A 138 25.44 -17.71 9.34
N ASP A 139 26.71 -17.78 8.95
CA ASP A 139 27.84 -17.81 9.90
C ASP A 139 27.96 -16.51 10.71
N LEU A 140 27.63 -15.35 10.11
CA LEU A 140 27.74 -14.05 10.78
C LEU A 140 26.53 -13.73 11.65
N PHE A 141 25.32 -14.06 11.21
CA PHE A 141 24.08 -13.58 11.84
C PHE A 141 23.23 -14.67 12.47
N HIS A 142 23.47 -15.95 12.15
CA HIS A 142 22.69 -17.12 12.56
C HIS A 142 21.17 -16.87 12.55
N PRO A 143 20.58 -16.39 11.43
CA PRO A 143 19.18 -16.01 11.38
C PRO A 143 18.25 -17.23 11.35
N LYS A 144 17.03 -17.08 11.87
CA LYS A 144 15.97 -18.11 11.73
C LYS A 144 15.58 -18.36 10.27
N SER A 145 15.69 -17.34 9.41
CA SER A 145 15.34 -17.43 8.00
C SER A 145 16.18 -16.53 7.11
N ILE A 146 16.44 -17.02 5.89
CA ILE A 146 17.10 -16.29 4.81
C ILE A 146 16.17 -16.31 3.59
N ALA A 147 15.81 -15.12 3.11
CA ALA A 147 15.02 -14.95 1.90
C ALA A 147 15.90 -14.43 0.75
N ILE A 148 15.82 -15.07 -0.41
CA ILE A 148 16.61 -14.71 -1.60
C ILE A 148 15.69 -14.07 -2.64
N PHE A 149 16.05 -12.90 -3.14
CA PHE A 149 15.23 -12.14 -4.09
C PHE A 149 15.93 -12.03 -5.44
N SER A 150 15.33 -12.61 -6.47
CA SER A 150 15.83 -12.52 -7.84
C SER A 150 15.67 -11.11 -8.40
N THR A 151 16.71 -10.60 -9.04
CA THR A 151 16.67 -9.36 -9.82
C THR A 151 16.63 -9.66 -11.32
N CYS A 152 16.55 -8.64 -12.17
CA CYS A 152 16.40 -8.80 -13.62
C CYS A 152 17.37 -9.82 -14.28
N PRO A 153 18.69 -9.82 -14.02
CA PRO A 153 19.58 -10.74 -14.73
C PRO A 153 19.39 -12.21 -14.34
N VAL A 154 18.93 -12.51 -13.13
CA VAL A 154 18.90 -13.88 -12.57
C VAL A 154 18.13 -14.86 -13.47
N GLY A 155 16.90 -14.51 -13.83
CA GLY A 155 16.07 -15.35 -14.70
C GLY A 155 16.54 -15.42 -16.15
N LEU A 156 17.41 -14.49 -16.59
CA LEU A 156 17.95 -14.46 -17.95
C LEU A 156 19.24 -15.26 -18.10
N ILE A 157 20.06 -15.31 -17.06
CA ILE A 157 21.31 -16.09 -17.05
C ILE A 157 21.09 -17.55 -16.65
N GLY A 158 19.90 -17.88 -16.15
CA GLY A 158 19.49 -19.26 -15.86
C GLY A 158 19.81 -19.75 -14.44
N ASP A 159 20.13 -18.85 -13.51
CA ASP A 159 20.39 -19.21 -12.10
C ASP A 159 19.11 -19.76 -11.43
N ASP A 160 19.19 -20.97 -10.88
CA ASP A 160 18.12 -21.60 -10.10
C ASP A 160 18.25 -21.27 -8.60
N VAL A 161 17.74 -20.10 -8.23
CA VAL A 161 17.72 -19.63 -6.82
C VAL A 161 16.95 -20.58 -5.90
N HIS A 162 15.98 -21.34 -6.41
CA HIS A 162 15.17 -22.25 -5.60
C HIS A 162 15.94 -23.52 -5.30
N ALA A 163 16.72 -24.05 -6.24
CA ALA A 163 17.64 -25.15 -6.00
C ALA A 163 18.72 -24.77 -4.99
N ALA A 164 19.35 -23.60 -5.17
CA ALA A 164 20.33 -23.09 -4.21
C ALA A 164 19.72 -22.94 -2.80
N ALA A 165 18.50 -22.40 -2.69
CA ALA A 165 17.80 -22.27 -1.41
C ALA A 165 17.54 -23.64 -0.75
N ARG A 166 17.06 -24.63 -1.50
CA ARG A 166 16.81 -25.99 -0.98
C ARG A 166 18.09 -26.65 -0.44
N GLU A 167 19.17 -26.56 -1.19
CA GLU A 167 20.48 -27.11 -0.79
C GLU A 167 20.99 -26.47 0.50
N MET A 168 20.96 -25.14 0.59
CA MET A 168 21.44 -24.44 1.79
C MET A 168 20.53 -24.69 2.99
N LYS A 169 19.21 -24.77 2.79
CA LYS A 169 18.25 -25.14 3.84
C LYS A 169 18.52 -26.55 4.39
N GLU A 170 18.75 -27.52 3.51
CA GLU A 170 19.09 -28.89 3.91
C GLU A 170 20.41 -28.94 4.67
N LYS A 171 21.41 -28.19 4.19
CA LYS A 171 22.72 -28.10 4.84
C LYS A 171 22.66 -27.56 6.26
N PHE A 172 21.87 -26.50 6.50
CA PHE A 172 21.80 -25.85 7.82
C PHE A 172 20.90 -26.60 8.80
N GLY A 173 19.76 -27.11 8.35
CA GLY A 173 18.80 -27.83 9.19
C GLY A 173 17.98 -26.96 10.14
N ASP A 174 18.55 -25.88 10.68
CA ASP A 174 17.91 -24.97 11.63
C ASP A 174 17.52 -23.61 11.02
N CYS A 175 18.05 -23.26 9.84
CA CYS A 175 17.70 -22.04 9.12
C CYS A 175 16.76 -22.31 7.93
N ASN A 176 15.62 -21.63 7.90
CA ASN A 176 14.70 -21.72 6.77
C ASN A 176 15.15 -20.82 5.61
N VAL A 177 15.73 -21.42 4.56
CA VAL A 177 16.16 -20.70 3.34
C VAL A 177 15.14 -20.89 2.22
N PHE A 178 14.71 -19.80 1.58
CA PHE A 178 13.76 -19.82 0.47
C PHE A 178 13.99 -18.66 -0.52
N GLY A 179 13.60 -18.88 -1.78
CA GLY A 179 13.82 -17.93 -2.87
C GLY A 179 12.54 -17.39 -3.48
N PHE A 180 12.64 -16.20 -4.08
CA PHE A 180 11.58 -15.53 -4.82
C PHE A 180 12.06 -15.21 -6.24
N SER A 181 11.33 -15.72 -7.24
CA SER A 181 11.50 -15.34 -8.65
C SER A 181 10.72 -14.06 -8.92
N CYS A 182 11.24 -12.94 -8.41
CA CYS A 182 10.62 -11.62 -8.49
C CYS A 182 11.39 -10.66 -9.41
N GLU A 183 12.00 -11.18 -10.48
CA GLU A 183 12.73 -10.42 -11.50
C GLU A 183 11.90 -9.22 -11.97
N GLY A 184 12.54 -8.06 -12.13
CA GLY A 184 11.85 -6.78 -12.28
C GLY A 184 10.93 -6.67 -13.50
N TYR A 185 11.13 -7.50 -14.52
CA TYR A 185 10.31 -7.54 -15.75
C TYR A 185 9.04 -8.38 -15.63
N ARG A 186 8.82 -9.12 -14.53
CA ARG A 186 7.62 -9.94 -14.36
C ARG A 186 6.39 -9.07 -14.08
N GLY A 187 5.29 -9.38 -14.75
CA GLY A 187 4.08 -8.55 -14.68
C GLY A 187 4.34 -7.15 -15.21
N VAL A 188 3.57 -6.19 -14.70
CA VAL A 188 3.57 -4.81 -15.23
C VAL A 188 3.91 -3.75 -14.17
N SER A 189 4.11 -4.16 -12.93
CA SER A 189 4.23 -3.27 -11.77
C SER A 189 4.67 -4.03 -10.50
N GLN A 190 4.70 -3.31 -9.36
CA GLN A 190 4.85 -3.88 -8.02
C GLN A 190 3.81 -4.96 -7.69
N SER A 191 2.63 -4.95 -8.33
CA SER A 191 1.54 -5.88 -8.01
C SER A 191 1.93 -7.36 -8.20
N ALA A 192 2.67 -7.68 -9.26
CA ALA A 192 3.18 -9.03 -9.49
C ALA A 192 4.12 -9.49 -8.35
N GLY A 193 4.92 -8.56 -7.84
CA GLY A 193 5.78 -8.79 -6.69
C GLY A 193 5.01 -9.11 -5.43
N HIS A 194 3.87 -8.45 -5.21
CA HIS A 194 2.98 -8.78 -4.11
C HIS A 194 2.50 -10.22 -4.22
N HIS A 195 2.00 -10.62 -5.39
CA HIS A 195 1.49 -11.99 -5.59
C HIS A 195 2.60 -13.03 -5.35
N ILE A 196 3.77 -12.88 -5.99
CA ILE A 196 4.92 -13.79 -5.80
C ILE A 196 5.33 -13.89 -4.33
N ALA A 197 5.35 -12.76 -3.61
CA ALA A 197 5.65 -12.75 -2.19
C ALA A 197 4.60 -13.49 -1.35
N ASN A 198 3.31 -13.29 -1.61
CA ASN A 198 2.24 -13.99 -0.90
C ASN A 198 2.35 -15.51 -1.08
N ASN A 199 2.60 -15.96 -2.31
CA ASN A 199 2.78 -17.38 -2.61
C ASN A 199 3.96 -17.97 -1.84
N GLY A 200 5.11 -17.31 -1.88
CA GLY A 200 6.30 -17.78 -1.18
C GLY A 200 6.14 -17.76 0.34
N VAL A 201 5.58 -16.69 0.93
CA VAL A 201 5.32 -16.61 2.38
C VAL A 201 4.34 -17.69 2.81
N PHE A 202 3.26 -17.90 2.07
CA PHE A 202 2.27 -18.95 2.39
C PHE A 202 2.90 -20.35 2.33
N LYS A 203 3.69 -20.63 1.29
CA LYS A 203 4.34 -21.94 1.10
C LYS A 203 5.46 -22.22 2.10
N HIS A 204 6.22 -21.20 2.48
CA HIS A 204 7.47 -21.38 3.21
C HIS A 204 7.42 -20.96 4.68
N MET A 205 6.36 -20.29 5.13
CA MET A 205 6.25 -19.78 6.50
C MET A 205 4.92 -20.13 7.18
N VAL A 206 3.78 -19.80 6.58
CA VAL A 206 2.47 -19.96 7.24
C VAL A 206 2.18 -21.42 7.60
N GLY A 207 1.79 -21.68 8.85
CA GLY A 207 1.40 -23.03 9.29
C GLY A 207 2.56 -23.92 9.72
N ARG A 208 3.73 -23.34 10.04
CA ARG A 208 4.90 -24.10 10.50
C ARG A 208 4.99 -24.26 12.01
N ASP A 209 4.19 -23.50 12.75
CA ASP A 209 4.09 -23.60 14.21
C ASP A 209 2.62 -23.64 14.63
N ASN A 210 2.16 -24.83 15.02
CA ASN A 210 0.77 -25.10 15.43
C ASN A 210 0.52 -24.84 16.92
N THR A 211 1.48 -24.24 17.64
CA THR A 211 1.30 -23.86 19.04
C THR A 211 0.10 -22.91 19.17
N PRO A 212 -0.96 -23.25 19.92
CA PRO A 212 -2.13 -22.39 20.00
C PRO A 212 -1.77 -21.02 20.59
N SER A 213 -2.14 -19.93 19.89
CA SER A 213 -1.96 -18.60 20.46
C SER A 213 -2.92 -18.37 21.62
N GLU A 214 -2.45 -17.67 22.64
CA GLU A 214 -3.24 -17.26 23.79
C GLU A 214 -4.21 -16.12 23.45
N GLY A 215 -5.14 -15.83 24.35
CA GLY A 215 -6.10 -14.72 24.20
C GLY A 215 -7.44 -15.14 23.60
N LYS A 216 -8.47 -14.33 23.89
CA LYS A 216 -9.87 -14.62 23.53
C LYS A 216 -10.26 -14.14 22.13
N PHE A 217 -9.72 -12.99 21.70
CA PHE A 217 -10.09 -12.35 20.42
C PHE A 217 -8.86 -12.26 19.53
N LYS A 218 -8.55 -13.35 18.84
CA LYS A 218 -7.30 -13.49 18.08
C LYS A 218 -7.49 -13.09 16.63
N LEU A 219 -6.64 -12.19 16.12
CA LEU A 219 -6.68 -11.82 14.71
C LEU A 219 -5.28 -11.63 14.11
N ASN A 220 -5.19 -11.70 12.79
CA ASN A 220 -4.04 -11.20 12.04
C ASN A 220 -4.35 -9.86 11.39
N LEU A 221 -3.38 -8.96 11.36
CA LEU A 221 -3.41 -7.71 10.63
C LEU A 221 -2.70 -7.88 9.29
N LEU A 222 -3.46 -7.99 8.21
CA LEU A 222 -2.95 -8.26 6.87
C LEU A 222 -2.79 -6.97 6.05
N GLY A 223 -1.63 -6.82 5.39
CA GLY A 223 -1.38 -5.71 4.47
C GLY A 223 -1.15 -4.38 5.17
N GLU A 224 -0.52 -4.41 6.34
CA GLU A 224 -0.02 -3.24 7.08
C GLU A 224 1.49 -3.38 7.27
N TYR A 225 2.23 -2.30 7.05
CA TYR A 225 3.69 -2.34 6.87
C TYR A 225 4.47 -1.46 7.86
N ASN A 226 3.80 -0.94 8.87
CA ASN A 226 4.30 -0.07 9.93
C ASN A 226 5.02 1.18 9.40
N ILE A 227 4.45 1.82 8.37
CA ILE A 227 5.05 3.02 7.81
C ILE A 227 4.97 4.14 8.84
N GLY A 228 6.13 4.67 9.26
CA GLY A 228 6.16 5.77 10.24
C GLY A 228 5.48 5.45 11.58
N GLY A 229 5.35 4.16 11.93
CA GLY A 229 4.74 3.72 13.19
C GLY A 229 3.26 3.37 13.12
N ASP A 230 2.67 3.28 11.92
CA ASP A 230 1.23 3.00 11.75
C ASP A 230 0.75 1.71 12.45
N ALA A 231 1.54 0.64 12.42
CA ALA A 231 1.16 -0.61 13.07
C ALA A 231 1.26 -0.49 14.60
N PHE A 232 2.24 0.26 15.12
CA PHE A 232 2.38 0.47 16.57
C PHE A 232 1.15 1.16 17.18
N GLU A 233 0.56 2.12 16.48
CA GLU A 233 -0.67 2.76 16.94
C GLU A 233 -1.86 1.81 16.89
N ILE A 234 -1.96 0.94 15.87
CA ILE A 234 -3.00 -0.08 15.80
C ILE A 234 -2.82 -1.13 16.91
N GLU A 235 -1.60 -1.58 17.16
CA GLU A 235 -1.24 -2.52 18.23
C GLU A 235 -1.63 -1.96 19.61
N ARG A 236 -1.33 -0.68 19.89
CA ARG A 236 -1.74 0.01 21.12
C ARG A 236 -3.26 0.01 21.31
N ILE A 237 -4.00 0.26 20.22
CA ILE A 237 -5.47 0.25 20.25
C ILE A 237 -5.99 -1.16 20.49
N PHE A 238 -5.45 -2.17 19.81
CA PHE A 238 -5.82 -3.58 20.01
C PHE A 238 -5.58 -4.03 21.45
N GLU A 239 -4.42 -3.70 22.03
CA GLU A 239 -4.11 -3.99 23.43
C GLU A 239 -5.14 -3.35 24.37
N LYS A 240 -5.44 -2.06 24.19
CA LYS A 240 -6.44 -1.34 25.00
C LYS A 240 -7.83 -1.97 24.96
N VAL A 241 -8.28 -2.47 23.80
CA VAL A 241 -9.61 -3.11 23.67
C VAL A 241 -9.59 -4.61 24.01
N GLY A 242 -8.42 -5.19 24.24
CA GLY A 242 -8.22 -6.60 24.57
C GLY A 242 -8.28 -7.54 23.37
N ILE A 243 -7.89 -7.07 22.18
CA ILE A 243 -7.67 -7.90 20.99
C ILE A 243 -6.24 -8.43 21.02
N THR A 244 -6.08 -9.72 20.73
CA THR A 244 -4.77 -10.36 20.58
C THR A 244 -4.37 -10.35 19.11
N LEU A 245 -3.31 -9.61 18.78
CA LEU A 245 -2.67 -9.65 17.47
C LEU A 245 -1.75 -10.88 17.39
N VAL A 246 -2.13 -11.88 16.60
CA VAL A 246 -1.31 -13.09 16.37
C VAL A 246 -0.15 -12.77 15.44
N ALA A 247 -0.44 -12.11 14.32
CA ALA A 247 0.58 -11.72 13.35
C ALA A 247 0.22 -10.44 12.60
N SER A 248 1.25 -9.67 12.24
CA SER A 248 1.18 -8.56 11.30
C SER A 248 1.87 -8.97 9.99
N PHE A 249 1.28 -8.63 8.85
CA PHE A 249 1.83 -8.87 7.51
C PHE A 249 2.08 -7.54 6.81
N SER A 250 3.27 -6.97 6.89
CA SER A 250 4.46 -7.47 7.62
C SER A 250 5.14 -6.41 8.50
N GLY A 251 4.48 -5.29 8.76
CA GLY A 251 5.02 -4.22 9.60
C GLY A 251 5.38 -4.72 11.00
N ASN A 252 6.63 -4.52 11.42
CA ASN A 252 7.20 -5.03 12.69
C ASN A 252 7.09 -6.56 12.88
N SER A 253 6.87 -7.31 11.81
CA SER A 253 6.63 -8.76 11.91
C SER A 253 7.90 -9.56 12.22
N THR A 254 7.68 -10.73 12.81
CA THR A 254 8.70 -11.78 12.99
C THR A 254 8.32 -13.04 12.21
N VAL A 255 9.31 -13.87 11.89
CA VAL A 255 9.11 -15.18 11.28
C VAL A 255 8.16 -16.01 12.12
N SER A 256 8.40 -16.08 13.44
CA SER A 256 7.59 -16.89 14.36
C SER A 256 6.11 -16.49 14.35
N ALA A 257 5.80 -15.19 14.34
CA ALA A 257 4.41 -14.72 14.27
C ALA A 257 3.74 -15.16 12.96
N ILE A 258 4.43 -15.03 11.82
CA ILE A 258 3.90 -15.47 10.52
C ILE A 258 3.71 -16.99 10.49
N GLU A 259 4.63 -17.77 11.06
CA GLU A 259 4.52 -19.23 11.15
C GLU A 259 3.28 -19.66 11.95
N ASN A 260 2.95 -18.90 12.99
CA ASN A 260 1.81 -19.14 13.86
C ASN A 260 0.48 -18.52 13.39
N SER A 261 0.49 -17.64 12.37
CA SER A 261 -0.69 -16.87 11.92
C SER A 261 -1.99 -17.66 11.64
N HIS A 262 -1.90 -18.96 11.35
CA HIS A 262 -3.07 -19.80 11.09
C HIS A 262 -3.91 -20.13 12.35
N THR A 263 -3.43 -19.80 13.54
CA THR A 263 -4.14 -20.02 14.82
C THR A 263 -5.12 -18.89 15.18
N ALA A 264 -5.14 -17.82 14.38
CA ALA A 264 -6.05 -16.69 14.53
C ALA A 264 -7.51 -17.07 14.23
N ASP A 265 -8.46 -16.24 14.66
CA ASP A 265 -9.89 -16.44 14.43
C ASP A 265 -10.47 -15.49 13.37
N LEU A 266 -9.69 -14.49 12.97
CA LEU A 266 -10.06 -13.51 11.94
C LEU A 266 -8.81 -12.95 11.28
N ASN A 267 -8.88 -12.73 9.96
CA ASN A 267 -7.95 -11.87 9.24
C ASN A 267 -8.58 -10.50 9.01
N VAL A 268 -7.89 -9.41 9.33
CA VAL A 268 -8.34 -8.06 8.95
C VAL A 268 -7.40 -7.48 7.90
N ILE A 269 -7.95 -7.10 6.74
CA ILE A 269 -7.18 -6.62 5.60
C ILE A 269 -7.21 -5.09 5.54
N LEU A 270 -6.04 -4.47 5.71
CA LEU A 270 -5.86 -3.05 5.44
C LEU A 270 -5.58 -2.83 3.95
N CYS A 271 -4.37 -3.09 3.46
CA CYS A 271 -4.06 -2.96 2.04
C CYS A 271 -4.57 -4.18 1.24
N HIS A 272 -5.73 -4.03 0.59
CA HIS A 272 -6.33 -5.12 -0.21
C HIS A 272 -5.40 -5.62 -1.33
N ARG A 273 -4.91 -4.73 -2.21
CA ARG A 273 -4.13 -5.12 -3.40
C ARG A 273 -2.90 -5.99 -3.10
N SER A 274 -2.22 -5.75 -1.99
CA SER A 274 -0.95 -6.43 -1.72
C SER A 274 -1.10 -7.75 -0.97
N ILE A 275 -2.26 -8.02 -0.36
CA ILE A 275 -2.39 -9.15 0.58
C ILE A 275 -3.69 -9.96 0.42
N ASN A 276 -4.63 -9.56 -0.45
CA ASN A 276 -5.89 -10.32 -0.63
C ASN A 276 -5.66 -11.80 -0.93
N TYR A 277 -4.60 -12.11 -1.69
CA TYR A 277 -4.15 -13.48 -1.95
C TYR A 277 -3.98 -14.29 -0.66
N MET A 278 -3.28 -13.74 0.36
CA MET A 278 -3.11 -14.41 1.65
C MET A 278 -4.43 -14.63 2.37
N GLY A 279 -5.33 -13.64 2.34
CA GLY A 279 -6.67 -13.77 2.93
C GLY A 279 -7.44 -14.94 2.33
N ASP A 280 -7.53 -15.00 1.00
CA ASP A 280 -8.23 -16.05 0.27
C ASP A 280 -7.55 -17.43 0.47
N MET A 281 -6.21 -17.48 0.50
CA MET A 281 -5.46 -18.72 0.76
C MET A 281 -5.64 -19.24 2.20
N MET A 282 -5.61 -18.36 3.21
CA MET A 282 -5.80 -18.73 4.62
C MET A 282 -7.24 -19.14 4.91
N GLU A 283 -8.22 -18.50 4.29
CA GLU A 283 -9.61 -18.93 4.35
C GLU A 283 -9.78 -20.33 3.76
N THR A 284 -9.28 -20.54 2.54
CA THR A 284 -9.42 -21.84 1.84
C THR A 284 -8.72 -22.96 2.61
N LYS A 285 -7.50 -22.73 3.10
CA LYS A 285 -6.70 -23.78 3.75
C LYS A 285 -7.08 -24.03 5.21
N TYR A 286 -7.33 -22.99 5.99
CA TYR A 286 -7.49 -23.07 7.45
C TYR A 286 -8.89 -22.69 7.95
N GLY A 287 -9.78 -22.18 7.07
CA GLY A 287 -11.13 -21.75 7.44
C GLY A 287 -11.18 -20.40 8.17
N ILE A 288 -10.13 -19.57 8.04
CA ILE A 288 -10.04 -18.26 8.72
C ILE A 288 -10.64 -17.19 7.79
N PRO A 289 -11.82 -16.63 8.12
CA PRO A 289 -12.43 -15.62 7.27
C PRO A 289 -11.62 -14.31 7.34
N TRP A 290 -11.84 -13.43 6.37
CA TRP A 290 -11.25 -12.10 6.38
C TRP A 290 -12.26 -10.98 6.19
N MET A 291 -11.95 -9.79 6.71
CA MET A 291 -12.76 -8.60 6.45
C MET A 291 -11.90 -7.38 6.09
N LYS A 292 -12.44 -6.52 5.23
CA LYS A 292 -11.80 -5.25 4.89
C LYS A 292 -11.98 -4.24 6.04
N VAL A 293 -10.87 -3.70 6.51
CA VAL A 293 -10.81 -2.63 7.52
C VAL A 293 -10.13 -1.38 6.96
N ASN A 294 -10.34 -0.24 7.61
CA ASN A 294 -9.58 0.98 7.39
C ASN A 294 -9.22 1.59 8.74
N PHE A 295 -7.95 1.53 9.13
CA PHE A 295 -7.45 2.18 10.34
C PHE A 295 -6.84 3.56 10.07
N VAL A 296 -6.94 4.10 8.85
CA VAL A 296 -6.48 5.45 8.53
C VAL A 296 -7.59 6.44 8.90
N GLY A 297 -7.31 7.29 9.89
CA GLY A 297 -8.27 8.25 10.46
C GLY A 297 -9.11 7.72 11.61
N ALA A 298 -9.68 8.64 12.38
CA ALA A 298 -10.34 8.35 13.65
C ALA A 298 -11.71 7.68 13.45
N GLU A 299 -12.56 8.22 12.57
CA GLU A 299 -13.89 7.65 12.30
C GLU A 299 -13.78 6.29 11.61
N SER A 300 -12.86 6.17 10.66
CA SER A 300 -12.59 4.90 9.97
C SER A 300 -12.02 3.84 10.93
N THR A 301 -11.14 4.23 11.87
CA THR A 301 -10.70 3.35 12.96
C THR A 301 -11.86 2.91 13.83
N ALA A 302 -12.71 3.82 14.29
CA ALA A 302 -13.87 3.50 15.11
C ALA A 302 -14.85 2.55 14.39
N LYS A 303 -15.13 2.81 13.10
CA LYS A 303 -15.94 1.92 12.25
C LYS A 303 -15.33 0.54 12.13
N SER A 304 -14.01 0.44 11.92
CA SER A 304 -13.31 -0.84 11.79
C SER A 304 -13.31 -1.64 13.11
N LEU A 305 -13.11 -0.97 14.25
CA LEU A 305 -13.23 -1.63 15.56
C LEU A 305 -14.64 -2.15 15.81
N ARG A 306 -15.68 -1.36 15.50
CA ARG A 306 -17.08 -1.80 15.62
C ARG A 306 -17.38 -3.03 14.77
N LYS A 307 -16.87 -3.08 13.53
CA LYS A 307 -16.96 -4.26 12.67
C LYS A 307 -16.32 -5.51 13.31
N ILE A 308 -15.13 -5.35 13.89
CA ILE A 308 -14.44 -6.44 14.60
C ILE A 308 -15.24 -6.88 15.82
N GLY A 309 -15.75 -5.94 16.62
CA GLY A 309 -16.60 -6.23 17.78
C GLY A 309 -17.89 -6.97 17.39
N GLU A 310 -18.52 -6.60 16.27
CA GLU A 310 -19.71 -7.29 15.77
C GLU A 310 -19.41 -8.71 15.30
N TYR A 311 -18.29 -8.93 14.62
CA TYR A 311 -17.86 -10.27 14.20
C TYR A 311 -17.67 -11.23 15.38
N PHE A 312 -16.98 -10.77 16.43
CA PHE A 312 -16.76 -11.58 17.63
C PHE A 312 -18.05 -11.72 18.46
N GLY A 313 -18.99 -10.79 18.35
CA GLY A 313 -20.29 -10.86 19.03
C GLY A 313 -20.22 -10.80 20.56
N ASP A 314 -19.07 -10.44 21.13
CA ASP A 314 -18.85 -10.38 22.58
C ASP A 314 -19.14 -8.98 23.12
N GLU A 315 -20.13 -8.88 24.01
CA GLU A 315 -20.59 -7.61 24.57
C GLU A 315 -19.50 -6.91 25.42
N GLY A 316 -18.60 -7.67 26.04
CA GLY A 316 -17.47 -7.11 26.79
C GLY A 316 -16.44 -6.45 25.87
N LEU A 317 -16.12 -7.07 24.73
CA LEU A 317 -15.28 -6.49 23.69
C LEU A 317 -15.92 -5.23 23.09
N LYS A 318 -17.21 -5.30 22.72
CA LYS A 318 -17.95 -4.14 22.18
C LYS A 318 -17.95 -2.97 23.16
N ALA A 319 -18.18 -3.23 24.45
CA ALA A 319 -18.14 -2.19 25.48
C ALA A 319 -16.75 -1.56 25.63
N ARG A 320 -15.67 -2.35 25.61
CA ARG A 320 -14.30 -1.82 25.63
C ARG A 320 -13.97 -1.00 24.39
N ILE A 321 -14.41 -1.43 23.20
CA ILE A 321 -14.27 -0.68 21.95
C ILE A 321 -14.92 0.70 22.08
N GLU A 322 -16.18 0.78 22.50
CA GLU A 322 -16.86 2.07 22.65
C GLU A 322 -16.23 2.94 23.75
N ALA A 323 -15.74 2.34 24.84
CA ALA A 323 -15.02 3.07 25.88
C ALA A 323 -13.72 3.72 25.35
N VAL A 324 -12.92 3.00 24.56
CA VAL A 324 -11.71 3.54 23.93
C VAL A 324 -12.05 4.61 22.90
N ILE A 325 -13.09 4.41 22.09
CA ILE A 325 -13.57 5.43 21.15
C ILE A 325 -13.97 6.71 21.92
N ALA A 326 -14.72 6.58 23.00
CA ALA A 326 -15.15 7.70 23.82
C ALA A 326 -13.98 8.43 24.52
N GLU A 327 -12.93 7.70 24.91
CA GLU A 327 -11.70 8.27 25.48
C GLU A 327 -10.91 9.11 24.45
N GLU A 328 -10.72 8.59 23.24
CA GLU A 328 -9.82 9.20 22.24
C GLU A 328 -10.52 10.31 21.41
N THR A 329 -11.82 10.16 21.16
CA THR A 329 -12.60 11.08 20.29
C THR A 329 -12.53 12.56 20.69
N PRO A 330 -12.59 12.95 21.99
CA PRO A 330 -12.51 14.36 22.37
C PRO A 330 -11.23 15.05 21.92
N LYS A 331 -10.08 14.35 21.92
CA LYS A 331 -8.79 14.89 21.49
C LYS A 331 -8.80 15.18 19.99
N VAL A 332 -9.32 14.24 19.20
CA VAL A 332 -9.49 14.38 17.75
C VAL A 332 -10.42 15.54 17.43
N LYS A 333 -11.58 15.60 18.09
CA LYS A 333 -12.58 16.67 17.91
C LYS A 333 -12.03 18.05 18.21
N ALA A 334 -11.23 18.20 19.28
CA ALA A 334 -10.61 19.46 19.61
C ALA A 334 -9.73 19.99 18.46
N VAL A 335 -8.89 19.13 17.88
CA VAL A 335 -7.97 19.49 16.79
C VAL A 335 -8.71 19.78 15.48
N ILE A 336 -9.65 18.91 15.09
CA ILE A 336 -10.37 19.10 13.82
C ILE A 336 -11.28 20.34 13.86
N ASN A 337 -11.89 20.66 15.00
CA ASN A 337 -12.70 21.88 15.15
C ASN A 337 -11.86 23.16 14.99
N GLU A 338 -10.58 23.12 15.36
CA GLU A 338 -9.65 24.22 15.17
C GLU A 338 -9.19 24.36 13.71
N ILE A 339 -8.91 23.22 13.05
CA ILE A 339 -8.28 23.16 11.72
C ILE A 339 -9.29 23.24 10.57
N MET A 340 -10.45 22.59 10.69
CA MET A 340 -11.44 22.48 9.61
C MET A 340 -11.85 23.85 9.05
N PRO A 341 -12.06 24.92 9.85
CA PRO A 341 -12.35 26.25 9.31
C PRO A 341 -11.29 26.80 8.33
N ARG A 342 -10.03 26.34 8.42
CA ARG A 342 -8.90 26.76 7.56
C ARG A 342 -8.70 25.87 6.33
N THR A 343 -9.38 24.73 6.28
CA THR A 343 -9.22 23.72 5.22
C THR A 343 -10.51 23.45 4.45
N LYS A 344 -11.67 23.81 5.02
CA LYS A 344 -12.99 23.66 4.40
C LYS A 344 -13.07 24.31 3.02
N GLY A 345 -13.61 23.56 2.06
CA GLY A 345 -13.80 24.00 0.68
C GLY A 345 -12.56 23.86 -0.21
N LYS A 346 -11.41 23.46 0.35
CA LYS A 346 -10.21 23.16 -0.42
C LYS A 346 -10.35 21.83 -1.17
N THR A 347 -9.56 21.66 -2.21
CA THR A 347 -9.61 20.52 -3.13
C THR A 347 -8.34 19.69 -3.07
N ALA A 348 -8.48 18.37 -3.16
CA ALA A 348 -7.38 17.41 -3.11
C ALA A 348 -7.34 16.52 -4.36
N MET A 349 -6.13 16.11 -4.75
CA MET A 349 -5.90 15.04 -5.71
C MET A 349 -5.04 13.94 -5.10
N LEU A 350 -5.36 12.66 -5.34
CA LEU A 350 -4.69 11.53 -4.71
C LEU A 350 -4.24 10.48 -5.74
N PHE A 351 -2.93 10.36 -5.95
CA PHE A 351 -2.33 9.38 -6.87
C PHE A 351 -1.21 8.62 -6.16
N VAL A 352 -1.49 7.38 -5.74
CA VAL A 352 -0.62 6.59 -4.85
C VAL A 352 -0.54 5.15 -5.38
N GLY A 353 0.16 4.25 -4.70
CA GLY A 353 0.39 2.87 -5.16
C GLY A 353 -0.87 2.07 -5.56
N GLY A 354 -1.61 1.54 -4.57
CA GLY A 354 -2.77 0.67 -4.85
C GLY A 354 -3.76 0.48 -3.71
N SER A 355 -3.81 1.42 -2.75
CA SER A 355 -4.74 1.35 -1.61
C SER A 355 -4.99 2.72 -0.96
N ARG A 356 -3.93 3.48 -0.70
CA ARG A 356 -4.03 4.74 0.07
C ARG A 356 -4.82 5.85 -0.61
N ALA A 357 -4.89 5.89 -1.95
CA ALA A 357 -5.74 6.86 -2.64
C ALA A 357 -7.24 6.70 -2.32
N HIS A 358 -7.67 5.53 -1.84
CA HIS A 358 -8.99 5.33 -1.26
C HIS A 358 -9.03 5.71 0.21
N HIS A 359 -8.21 5.05 1.04
CA HIS A 359 -8.32 5.17 2.52
C HIS A 359 -8.14 6.59 3.06
N TYR A 360 -7.34 7.43 2.40
CA TYR A 360 -7.09 8.79 2.86
C TYR A 360 -8.20 9.78 2.48
N GLN A 361 -9.16 9.41 1.62
CA GLN A 361 -10.25 10.30 1.25
C GLN A 361 -11.16 10.64 2.44
N ASP A 362 -11.32 9.71 3.39
CA ASP A 362 -12.06 9.95 4.63
C ASP A 362 -11.45 11.11 5.42
N LEU A 363 -10.13 11.09 5.63
CA LEU A 363 -9.41 12.15 6.34
C LEU A 363 -9.52 13.52 5.64
N PHE A 364 -9.49 13.55 4.30
CA PHE A 364 -9.73 14.79 3.56
C PHE A 364 -11.18 15.27 3.69
N THR A 365 -12.15 14.35 3.70
CA THR A 365 -13.56 14.67 3.91
C THR A 365 -13.80 15.24 5.30
N GLU A 366 -13.16 14.69 6.33
CA GLU A 366 -13.20 15.18 7.72
C GLU A 366 -12.63 16.62 7.83
N LEU A 367 -11.61 16.95 7.04
CA LEU A 367 -11.07 18.32 6.89
C LEU A 367 -11.98 19.26 6.07
N GLY A 368 -13.14 18.80 5.61
CA GLY A 368 -14.04 19.56 4.74
C GLY A 368 -13.46 19.82 3.35
N MET A 369 -12.51 19.00 2.90
CA MET A 369 -11.90 19.08 1.58
C MET A 369 -12.61 18.14 0.59
N THR A 370 -12.55 18.47 -0.70
CA THR A 370 -13.15 17.65 -1.78
C THR A 370 -12.07 16.99 -2.62
N THR A 371 -12.10 15.66 -2.73
CA THR A 371 -11.25 14.92 -3.66
C THR A 371 -11.80 15.05 -5.09
N VAL A 372 -11.08 15.76 -5.96
CA VAL A 372 -11.54 16.03 -7.33
C VAL A 372 -11.02 15.02 -8.35
N ALA A 373 -9.86 14.40 -8.07
CA ALA A 373 -9.32 13.31 -8.86
C ALA A 373 -8.53 12.33 -7.98
N ALA A 374 -8.63 11.05 -8.27
CA ALA A 374 -7.84 10.03 -7.61
C ALA A 374 -7.43 8.89 -8.55
N GLY A 375 -6.44 8.11 -8.13
CA GLY A 375 -5.90 7.07 -8.97
C GLY A 375 -4.83 6.24 -8.30
N TYR A 376 -4.48 5.15 -8.98
CA TYR A 376 -3.48 4.22 -8.53
C TYR A 376 -2.37 4.06 -9.57
N GLU A 377 -1.17 3.77 -9.07
CA GLU A 377 -0.08 3.30 -9.91
C GLU A 377 -0.42 1.93 -10.48
N PHE A 378 -0.80 0.98 -9.63
CA PHE A 378 -0.75 -0.45 -9.97
C PHE A 378 -1.90 -1.29 -9.40
N ALA A 379 -2.98 -0.64 -8.95
CA ALA A 379 -4.15 -1.38 -8.50
C ALA A 379 -4.79 -2.15 -9.66
N HIS A 380 -5.63 -3.12 -9.32
CA HIS A 380 -6.42 -3.85 -10.31
C HIS A 380 -7.85 -3.30 -10.31
N ARG A 381 -8.69 -3.79 -11.24
CA ARG A 381 -10.08 -3.36 -11.35
C ARG A 381 -10.86 -3.54 -10.05
N ASP A 382 -10.66 -4.65 -9.33
CA ASP A 382 -11.26 -4.92 -8.04
C ASP A 382 -10.96 -3.86 -6.97
N ASP A 383 -9.85 -3.15 -7.07
CA ASP A 383 -9.53 -2.07 -6.14
C ASP A 383 -10.23 -0.74 -6.48
N TYR A 384 -10.60 -0.55 -7.74
CA TYR A 384 -11.38 0.58 -8.21
C TYR A 384 -12.87 0.31 -8.08
N GLU A 385 -13.33 -0.83 -8.61
CA GLU A 385 -14.71 -1.20 -8.90
C GLU A 385 -15.35 -2.09 -7.82
N GLY A 386 -14.53 -2.73 -6.99
CA GLY A 386 -14.95 -3.71 -5.99
C GLY A 386 -14.75 -5.16 -6.44
N ARG A 387 -14.70 -6.10 -5.49
CA ARG A 387 -14.40 -7.52 -5.77
C ARG A 387 -15.45 -8.23 -6.63
N ASP A 388 -16.67 -7.70 -6.72
CA ASP A 388 -17.74 -8.26 -7.54
C ASP A 388 -17.37 -8.40 -9.03
N VAL A 389 -16.40 -7.60 -9.51
CA VAL A 389 -15.95 -7.69 -10.90
C VAL A 389 -14.92 -8.79 -11.15
N LEU A 390 -14.33 -9.40 -10.11
CA LEU A 390 -13.28 -10.42 -10.24
C LEU A 390 -13.61 -11.54 -11.24
N PRO A 391 -14.82 -12.15 -11.24
CA PRO A 391 -15.16 -13.21 -12.20
C PRO A 391 -15.11 -12.76 -13.66
N GLY A 392 -15.28 -11.47 -13.93
CA GLY A 392 -15.23 -10.87 -15.26
C GLY A 392 -13.84 -10.38 -15.69
N ILE A 393 -12.84 -10.37 -14.80
CA ILE A 393 -11.50 -9.89 -15.13
C ILE A 393 -10.78 -10.91 -15.99
N LYS A 394 -10.32 -10.47 -17.16
CA LYS A 394 -9.44 -11.24 -18.03
C LYS A 394 -7.99 -11.03 -17.61
N VAL A 395 -7.28 -12.11 -17.34
CA VAL A 395 -5.84 -12.06 -17.07
C VAL A 395 -5.11 -11.57 -18.30
N ASP A 396 -4.38 -10.46 -18.17
CA ASP A 396 -3.59 -9.88 -19.25
C ASP A 396 -2.37 -10.75 -19.59
N ALA A 397 -1.96 -10.76 -20.86
CA ALA A 397 -0.87 -11.59 -21.34
C ALA A 397 0.48 -11.30 -20.66
N ASP A 398 0.70 -10.06 -20.19
CA ASP A 398 1.91 -9.66 -19.50
C ASP A 398 1.97 -10.17 -18.03
N SER A 399 0.84 -10.63 -17.48
CA SER A 399 0.72 -11.11 -16.09
C SER A 399 0.38 -12.61 -15.96
N LYS A 400 0.12 -13.31 -17.07
CA LYS A 400 -0.28 -14.74 -17.08
C LYS A 400 0.77 -15.73 -16.54
N ASN A 401 2.04 -15.31 -16.48
CA ASN A 401 3.16 -16.15 -16.03
C ASN A 401 3.43 -16.01 -14.52
N ILE A 402 2.59 -15.25 -13.80
CA ILE A 402 2.61 -15.25 -12.34
C ILE A 402 1.91 -16.53 -11.88
N GLU A 403 2.58 -17.29 -11.01
CA GLU A 403 2.07 -18.56 -10.51
C GLU A 403 0.78 -18.35 -9.70
N GLU A 404 -0.24 -19.14 -9.98
CA GLU A 404 -1.46 -19.24 -9.17
C GLU A 404 -1.37 -20.53 -8.35
N LEU A 405 -1.37 -20.42 -7.03
CA LEU A 405 -1.31 -21.61 -6.17
C LEU A 405 -2.68 -22.28 -6.11
N LYS A 406 -2.70 -23.60 -6.31
CA LYS A 406 -3.88 -24.41 -6.01
C LYS A 406 -3.92 -24.70 -4.51
N ILE A 407 -4.77 -23.98 -3.78
CA ILE A 407 -4.99 -24.21 -2.35
C ILE A 407 -6.21 -25.11 -2.15
N VAL A 408 -6.10 -26.02 -1.18
CA VAL A 408 -7.19 -26.87 -0.71
C VAL A 408 -7.26 -26.79 0.80
N ALA A 409 -8.43 -27.13 1.36
CA ALA A 409 -8.61 -27.26 2.80
C ALA A 409 -7.57 -28.24 3.37
N ASP A 410 -6.94 -27.83 4.47
CA ASP A 410 -6.03 -28.69 5.22
C ASP A 410 -6.84 -29.81 5.91
N PRO A 411 -6.47 -31.10 5.74
CA PRO A 411 -7.25 -32.20 6.29
C PRO A 411 -7.33 -32.22 7.82
N GLU A 412 -6.36 -31.61 8.51
CA GLU A 412 -6.27 -31.62 9.98
C GLU A 412 -6.55 -30.24 10.58
N LEU A 413 -6.11 -29.17 9.91
CA LEU A 413 -6.14 -27.81 10.44
C LEU A 413 -7.29 -26.94 9.90
N TYR A 414 -8.05 -27.42 8.90
CA TYR A 414 -9.21 -26.68 8.41
C TYR A 414 -10.30 -26.62 9.47
N ASN A 415 -10.64 -25.41 9.90
CA ASN A 415 -11.67 -25.18 10.92
C ASN A 415 -12.41 -23.86 10.62
N PRO A 416 -13.58 -23.86 9.99
CA PRO A 416 -14.31 -22.63 9.71
C PRO A 416 -14.73 -21.95 11.03
N ARG A 417 -14.36 -20.68 11.21
CA ARG A 417 -14.61 -19.94 12.48
C ARG A 417 -16.06 -19.48 12.65
N LYS A 418 -16.82 -19.48 11.55
CA LYS A 418 -18.24 -19.14 11.47
C LYS A 418 -18.94 -20.13 10.55
N THR A 419 -20.17 -20.47 10.88
CA THR A 419 -21.08 -21.18 9.99
C THR A 419 -21.62 -20.25 8.90
N GLU A 420 -22.12 -20.82 7.80
CA GLU A 420 -22.75 -20.04 6.71
C GLU A 420 -23.90 -19.16 7.21
N ALA A 421 -24.75 -19.70 8.10
CA ALA A 421 -25.84 -18.95 8.72
C ALA A 421 -25.36 -17.76 9.57
N GLU A 422 -24.23 -17.89 10.27
CA GLU A 422 -23.64 -16.75 11.00
C GLU A 422 -23.06 -15.70 10.06
N LEU A 423 -22.45 -16.11 8.95
CA LEU A 423 -21.94 -15.19 7.93
C LEU A 423 -23.09 -14.42 7.26
N ASP A 424 -24.20 -15.09 6.96
CA ASP A 424 -25.41 -14.45 6.43
C ASP A 424 -25.99 -13.45 7.43
N ALA A 425 -26.08 -13.82 8.72
CA ALA A 425 -26.54 -12.92 9.77
C ALA A 425 -25.63 -11.68 9.93
N LEU A 426 -24.32 -11.83 9.76
CA LEU A 426 -23.38 -10.69 9.73
C LEU A 426 -23.60 -9.81 8.50
N LYS A 427 -23.84 -10.42 7.33
CA LYS A 427 -24.14 -9.71 6.09
C LYS A 427 -25.43 -8.90 6.18
N GLU A 428 -26.48 -9.43 6.79
CA GLU A 428 -27.74 -8.71 7.05
C GLU A 428 -27.53 -7.47 7.95
N LYS A 429 -26.54 -7.53 8.85
CA LYS A 429 -26.11 -6.38 9.68
C LYS A 429 -25.16 -5.42 8.95
N GLY A 430 -24.93 -5.61 7.65
CA GLY A 430 -24.04 -4.80 6.84
C GLY A 430 -22.55 -5.08 7.04
N LEU A 431 -22.20 -6.21 7.67
CA LEU A 431 -20.82 -6.66 7.79
C LEU A 431 -20.51 -7.68 6.70
N GLU A 432 -19.91 -7.20 5.62
CA GLU A 432 -19.44 -8.05 4.54
C GLU A 432 -18.12 -8.75 4.91
N ILE A 433 -18.14 -10.08 4.88
CA ILE A 433 -16.96 -10.94 5.01
C ILE A 433 -16.44 -11.27 3.61
N ASN A 434 -15.13 -11.22 3.43
CA ASN A 434 -14.42 -11.41 2.16
C ASN A 434 -14.76 -10.42 1.04
N GLY A 435 -15.34 -9.29 1.43
CA GLY A 435 -15.77 -8.22 0.53
C GLY A 435 -14.85 -7.02 0.52
N TYR A 436 -14.87 -6.31 -0.62
CA TYR A 436 -14.29 -4.98 -0.75
C TYR A 436 -14.97 -4.25 -1.90
N GLU A 437 -15.54 -3.08 -1.61
CA GLU A 437 -16.37 -2.30 -2.53
C GLU A 437 -15.60 -1.47 -3.56
N GLY A 438 -14.28 -1.37 -3.43
CA GLY A 438 -13.43 -0.54 -4.29
C GLY A 438 -13.54 0.96 -3.98
N MET A 439 -12.60 1.72 -4.55
CA MET A 439 -12.49 3.18 -4.34
C MET A 439 -13.66 3.97 -4.93
N MET A 440 -14.13 3.59 -6.13
CA MET A 440 -15.06 4.39 -6.92
C MET A 440 -16.45 4.51 -6.27
N LYS A 441 -16.86 3.52 -5.48
CA LYS A 441 -18.12 3.54 -4.73
C LYS A 441 -18.16 4.61 -3.63
N GLN A 442 -17.00 5.02 -3.11
CA GLN A 442 -16.89 6.04 -2.06
C GLN A 442 -16.51 7.42 -2.60
N MET A 443 -16.00 7.50 -3.83
CA MET A 443 -15.65 8.76 -4.46
C MET A 443 -16.90 9.58 -4.83
N THR A 444 -16.80 10.91 -4.82
CA THR A 444 -17.90 11.77 -5.25
C THR A 444 -18.25 11.56 -6.73
N LYS A 445 -19.54 11.63 -7.09
CA LYS A 445 -20.01 11.61 -8.48
C LYS A 445 -19.35 12.74 -9.28
N LYS A 446 -18.96 12.47 -10.53
CA LYS A 446 -18.21 13.39 -11.40
C LYS A 446 -16.79 13.78 -10.92
N SER A 447 -16.18 12.97 -10.05
CA SER A 447 -14.72 13.03 -9.86
C SER A 447 -14.00 12.27 -10.98
N LEU A 448 -12.73 12.60 -11.22
CA LEU A 448 -11.92 11.93 -12.25
C LEU A 448 -11.11 10.78 -11.65
N VAL A 449 -11.13 9.62 -12.30
CA VAL A 449 -10.33 8.46 -11.93
C VAL A 449 -9.28 8.20 -12.99
N VAL A 450 -8.01 8.10 -12.61
CA VAL A 450 -6.88 7.86 -13.53
C VAL A 450 -5.99 6.71 -13.05
N ASP A 451 -5.89 5.63 -13.81
CA ASP A 451 -4.90 4.56 -13.60
C ASP A 451 -3.57 4.87 -14.29
N ASP A 452 -2.44 4.54 -13.65
CA ASP A 452 -1.07 4.77 -14.15
C ASP A 452 -0.86 6.22 -14.62
N LEU A 453 -1.13 7.18 -13.73
CA LEU A 453 -1.03 8.60 -14.02
C LEU A 453 0.39 8.98 -14.50
N SER A 454 0.46 9.51 -15.72
CA SER A 454 1.72 9.99 -16.29
C SER A 454 2.10 11.39 -15.78
N HIS A 455 3.36 11.78 -16.00
CA HIS A 455 3.82 13.14 -15.71
C HIS A 455 3.01 14.22 -16.46
N TYR A 456 2.79 14.04 -17.76
CA TYR A 456 2.01 14.98 -18.57
C TYR A 456 0.57 15.14 -18.05
N GLU A 457 -0.09 14.02 -17.74
CA GLU A 457 -1.45 14.06 -17.19
C GLU A 457 -1.47 14.77 -15.82
N SER A 458 -0.46 14.54 -14.98
CA SER A 458 -0.31 15.21 -13.68
C SER A 458 -0.23 16.73 -13.84
N GLU A 459 0.64 17.23 -14.73
CA GLU A 459 0.79 18.67 -14.98
C GLU A 459 -0.52 19.29 -15.48
N LYS A 460 -1.19 18.64 -16.43
CA LYS A 460 -2.45 19.14 -16.98
C LYS A 460 -3.59 19.14 -15.97
N LEU A 461 -3.68 18.11 -15.14
CA LEU A 461 -4.64 18.10 -14.04
C LEU A 461 -4.41 19.26 -13.08
N ILE A 462 -3.15 19.57 -12.75
CA ILE A 462 -2.80 20.71 -11.89
C ILE A 462 -3.16 22.03 -12.57
N GLU A 463 -2.87 22.21 -13.86
CA GLU A 463 -3.21 23.43 -14.60
C GLU A 463 -4.72 23.68 -14.65
N ILE A 464 -5.52 22.63 -14.88
CA ILE A 464 -6.97 22.73 -15.11
C ILE A 464 -7.74 22.82 -13.78
N TYR A 465 -7.48 21.92 -12.83
CA TYR A 465 -8.20 21.90 -11.55
C TYR A 465 -7.59 22.84 -10.49
N LYS A 466 -6.30 23.17 -10.62
CA LYS A 466 -5.54 23.99 -9.65
C LYS A 466 -5.71 23.52 -8.20
N PRO A 467 -5.56 22.22 -7.88
CA PRO A 467 -5.93 21.68 -6.57
C PRO A 467 -5.20 22.39 -5.42
N ASP A 468 -5.83 22.47 -4.25
CA ASP A 468 -5.20 23.10 -3.07
C ASP A 468 -4.13 22.20 -2.45
N ILE A 469 -4.20 20.90 -2.70
CA ILE A 469 -3.15 19.94 -2.37
C ILE A 469 -3.13 18.79 -3.37
N PHE A 470 -1.94 18.34 -3.71
CA PHE A 470 -1.73 17.10 -4.45
C PHE A 470 -1.13 16.04 -3.51
N CYS A 471 -1.48 14.79 -3.68
CA CYS A 471 -0.99 13.71 -2.85
C CYS A 471 -0.41 12.61 -3.72
N ALA A 472 0.89 12.35 -3.59
CA ALA A 472 1.58 11.32 -4.37
C ALA A 472 2.86 10.83 -3.69
N GLY A 473 3.90 10.49 -4.48
CA GLY A 473 5.21 10.05 -4.02
C GLY A 473 6.30 11.12 -4.14
N ILE A 474 7.53 10.69 -3.89
CA ILE A 474 8.72 11.56 -3.91
C ILE A 474 9.05 12.09 -5.31
N LYS A 475 8.74 11.31 -6.35
CA LYS A 475 9.05 11.65 -7.75
C LYS A 475 8.22 12.84 -8.22
N GLU A 476 6.97 12.92 -7.76
CA GLU A 476 6.03 13.98 -8.10
C GLU A 476 6.23 15.22 -7.22
N LYS A 477 6.67 15.04 -5.97
CA LYS A 477 6.77 16.09 -4.94
C LYS A 477 7.29 17.42 -5.46
N TYR A 478 8.49 17.41 -6.00
CA TYR A 478 9.16 18.65 -6.34
C TYR A 478 8.66 19.26 -7.64
N VAL A 479 8.13 18.46 -8.57
CA VAL A 479 7.44 18.96 -9.77
C VAL A 479 6.23 19.78 -9.34
N VAL A 480 5.35 19.19 -8.53
CA VAL A 480 4.11 19.84 -8.09
C VAL A 480 4.40 21.08 -7.24
N GLN A 481 5.36 21.01 -6.31
CA GLN A 481 5.75 22.17 -5.51
C GLN A 481 6.34 23.31 -6.35
N LYS A 482 7.03 23.01 -7.46
CA LYS A 482 7.50 24.02 -8.41
C LYS A 482 6.37 24.67 -9.20
N MET A 483 5.21 24.00 -9.34
CA MET A 483 3.97 24.59 -9.86
C MET A 483 3.21 25.42 -8.82
N GLY A 484 3.75 25.55 -7.60
CA GLY A 484 3.16 26.37 -6.53
C GLY A 484 2.04 25.70 -5.74
N ILE A 485 1.92 24.37 -5.86
CA ILE A 485 0.92 23.58 -5.12
C ILE A 485 1.64 22.74 -4.05
N PRO A 486 1.16 22.69 -2.80
CA PRO A 486 1.71 21.77 -1.81
C PRO A 486 1.47 20.31 -2.22
N LEU A 487 2.48 19.46 -2.02
CA LEU A 487 2.36 18.02 -2.22
C LEU A 487 2.62 17.25 -0.93
N LYS A 488 1.62 16.47 -0.48
CA LYS A 488 1.75 15.51 0.63
C LYS A 488 2.20 14.15 0.11
N GLN A 489 3.32 13.64 0.61
CA GLN A 489 3.73 12.27 0.30
C GLN A 489 2.91 11.28 1.10
N LEU A 490 2.06 10.49 0.44
CA LEU A 490 1.27 9.44 1.10
C LEU A 490 1.96 8.07 1.12
N HIS A 491 3.19 7.97 0.59
CA HIS A 491 4.03 6.77 0.75
C HIS A 491 4.94 6.86 1.98
N SER A 492 5.69 7.96 2.08
CA SER A 492 6.71 8.20 3.12
C SER A 492 6.22 9.09 4.26
N TYR A 493 5.03 9.66 4.14
CA TYR A 493 4.44 10.62 5.08
C TYR A 493 5.24 11.91 5.26
N ASP A 494 6.08 12.27 4.28
CA ASP A 494 7.07 13.35 4.40
C ASP A 494 7.93 13.20 5.66
N TYR A 495 8.30 11.95 5.96
CA TYR A 495 9.07 11.56 7.14
C TYR A 495 8.33 11.75 8.47
N GLY A 496 7.01 12.03 8.45
CA GLY A 496 6.12 12.08 9.61
C GLY A 496 5.43 10.74 9.92
N GLY A 497 4.17 10.80 10.34
CA GLY A 497 3.40 9.66 10.83
C GLY A 497 3.49 9.46 12.35
N PRO A 498 2.75 8.49 12.92
CA PRO A 498 1.79 7.63 12.22
C PRO A 498 0.55 8.40 11.74
N TYR A 499 -0.21 7.83 10.80
CA TYR A 499 -1.49 8.34 10.29
C TYR A 499 -2.66 7.37 10.49
N THR A 500 -2.41 6.20 11.07
CA THR A 500 -3.47 5.30 11.55
C THR A 500 -3.94 5.68 12.95
N GLY A 501 -5.14 5.22 13.31
CA GLY A 501 -5.72 5.45 14.63
C GLY A 501 -6.15 6.90 14.88
N PHE A 502 -6.44 7.17 16.15
CA PHE A 502 -6.93 8.48 16.60
C PHE A 502 -5.81 9.53 16.63
N GLU A 503 -4.63 9.15 17.12
CA GLU A 503 -3.45 10.04 17.13
C GLU A 503 -2.98 10.32 15.69
N GLY A 504 -3.03 9.32 14.81
CA GLY A 504 -2.66 9.50 13.41
C GLY A 504 -3.57 10.45 12.66
N ALA A 505 -4.87 10.49 12.98
CA ALA A 505 -5.79 11.49 12.45
C ALA A 505 -5.36 12.92 12.84
N ILE A 506 -5.02 13.13 14.11
CA ILE A 506 -4.52 14.42 14.63
C ILE A 506 -3.24 14.85 13.90
N ASN A 507 -2.29 13.93 13.75
CA ASN A 507 -1.04 14.19 13.03
C ASN A 507 -1.31 14.59 11.58
N PHE A 508 -2.21 13.87 10.91
CA PHE A 508 -2.58 14.16 9.54
C PHE A 508 -3.23 15.54 9.39
N TYR A 509 -4.20 15.89 10.23
CA TYR A 509 -4.88 17.19 10.17
C TYR A 509 -3.88 18.35 10.32
N LYS A 510 -2.97 18.26 11.30
CA LYS A 510 -1.93 19.26 11.54
C LYS A 510 -0.98 19.39 10.35
N ASP A 511 -0.61 18.26 9.75
CA ASP A 511 0.23 18.26 8.56
C ASP A 511 -0.45 18.90 7.36
N ILE A 512 -1.72 18.57 7.09
CA ILE A 512 -2.46 19.17 5.98
C ILE A 512 -2.64 20.67 6.19
N ASP A 513 -3.07 21.12 7.37
CA ASP A 513 -3.23 22.53 7.71
C ASP A 513 -1.93 23.32 7.46
N ARG A 514 -0.83 22.84 8.02
CA ARG A 514 0.50 23.46 7.86
C ARG A 514 0.92 23.52 6.39
N MET A 515 0.57 22.51 5.59
CA MET A 515 0.96 22.46 4.19
C MET A 515 0.15 23.41 3.33
N VAL A 516 -1.18 23.41 3.45
CA VAL A 516 -2.05 24.23 2.58
C VAL A 516 -2.08 25.70 2.99
N ASN A 517 -1.83 26.01 4.26
CA ASN A 517 -1.85 27.38 4.78
C ASN A 517 -0.45 27.99 4.96
N ASN A 518 0.60 27.34 4.44
CA ASN A 518 1.95 27.88 4.55
C ASN A 518 2.08 29.22 3.80
N PRO A 519 2.64 30.28 4.41
CA PRO A 519 2.79 31.58 3.76
C PRO A 519 3.70 31.54 2.54
N VAL A 520 4.57 30.53 2.40
CA VAL A 520 5.50 30.39 1.26
C VAL A 520 4.78 30.39 -0.09
N TRP A 521 3.56 29.84 -0.16
CA TRP A 521 2.79 29.76 -1.42
C TRP A 521 2.40 31.13 -1.95
N LYS A 522 2.31 32.15 -1.09
CA LYS A 522 2.03 33.55 -1.46
C LYS A 522 3.28 34.33 -1.87
N LEU A 523 4.47 33.73 -1.72
CA LEU A 523 5.77 34.37 -1.94
C LEU A 523 6.50 33.83 -3.18
N ILE A 524 5.80 33.07 -4.04
CA ILE A 524 6.41 32.48 -5.24
C ILE A 524 6.70 33.55 -6.30
N LYS A 525 5.78 34.48 -6.51
CA LYS A 525 5.97 35.58 -7.47
C LYS A 525 6.91 36.62 -6.91
N ALA A 526 7.90 37.01 -7.69
CA ALA A 526 8.82 38.04 -7.25
C ALA A 526 8.14 39.42 -7.27
N PRO A 527 8.41 40.32 -6.30
CA PRO A 527 7.75 41.62 -6.24
C PRO A 527 7.92 42.48 -7.51
N TRP A 528 9.04 42.33 -8.23
CA TRP A 528 9.30 43.06 -9.47
C TRP A 528 8.50 42.54 -10.68
N GLU A 529 8.00 41.30 -10.65
CA GLU A 529 7.11 40.78 -11.70
C GLU A 529 5.70 41.38 -11.59
N THR A 530 5.29 41.75 -10.37
CA THR A 530 4.00 42.42 -10.12
C THR A 530 4.06 43.94 -10.25
N ALA A 531 5.24 44.55 -10.13
CA ALA A 531 5.42 46.01 -10.16
C ALA A 531 5.64 46.60 -11.57
N GLY A 532 5.70 45.76 -12.62
CA GLY A 532 6.02 46.18 -13.98
C GLY A 532 4.81 46.63 -14.82
N ASN A 533 4.44 47.91 -14.72
CA ASN A 533 3.74 48.60 -15.80
C ASN A 533 4.71 48.84 -16.97
N GLY A 534 4.50 48.18 -18.11
CA GLY A 534 5.00 48.59 -19.43
C GLY A 534 6.49 48.36 -19.72
N LYS A 535 6.74 47.48 -20.70
CA LYS A 535 8.02 47.18 -21.38
C LYS A 535 8.91 46.12 -20.69
N GLY A 536 8.75 44.89 -21.17
CA GLY A 536 9.70 43.80 -20.95
C GLY A 536 9.10 42.48 -21.41
N ALA A 537 9.13 42.19 -22.72
CA ALA A 537 8.87 40.85 -23.21
C ALA A 537 10.01 39.93 -22.73
N GLY A 538 9.71 38.98 -21.84
CA GLY A 538 10.70 38.04 -21.35
C GLY A 538 10.11 37.02 -20.38
N LEU A 539 9.75 35.84 -20.92
CA LEU A 539 9.38 34.60 -20.21
C LEU A 539 8.18 34.69 -19.26
N ALA A 540 6.97 34.63 -19.85
CA ALA A 540 5.78 34.24 -19.10
C ALA A 540 5.90 32.77 -18.66
N ALA A 541 6.34 32.52 -17.42
CA ALA A 541 6.07 31.26 -16.75
C ALA A 541 4.58 31.24 -16.36
N SER A 542 3.72 30.85 -17.31
CA SER A 542 2.25 30.85 -17.19
C SER A 542 1.71 29.89 -16.12
N TYR A 543 2.57 29.10 -15.48
CA TYR A 543 2.17 28.07 -14.52
C TYR A 543 1.94 28.60 -13.09
N VAL A 544 2.33 29.85 -12.81
CA VAL A 544 2.17 30.46 -11.49
C VAL A 544 1.01 31.46 -11.52
N THR A 545 -0.23 31.00 -11.47
CA THR A 545 -1.37 31.89 -11.19
C THR A 545 -2.33 31.22 -10.20
N GLN A 546 -2.17 31.57 -8.92
CA GLN A 546 -3.31 31.74 -8.03
C GLN A 546 -4.05 33.01 -8.42
#